data_AF-A0A2T1EEF6-F1
#
_entry.id   AF-A0A2T1EEF6-F1
#
_cell.length_a   1.000
_cell.length_b   1.000
_cell.length_c   1.000
_cell.angle_alpha   90.00
_cell.angle_beta   90.00
_cell.angle_gamma   90.00
#
_symmetry.space_group_name_H-M   'P 1'
#
loop_
_entity.id
_entity.type
_entity.pdbx_description
1 polymer ?
#
loop_
_entity_poly.entity_id
_entity_poly.type
_entity_poly.pdbx_seq_one_letter_code
_entity_poly.pdbx_strand_id
1 'polypeptide(L)'
;MTLIHQRECVRLQPPTHFNSRGGITFQQQVAALEPEKGDTWLIDMAQVEFIDSAGILSLVSALNLAHRQGCRVTVCHLRPAIRLIFEITQLDRAFDIVDGSNVDLSVSIAPEPVAA
;
A
#
# COMPACT_ATOMS: atom_id res chain seq x y z
N MET A 1 -23.87 -17.39 -18.73
CA MET A 1 -23.95 -16.16 -17.90
C MET A 1 -22.57 -15.96 -17.29
N THR A 2 -21.74 -15.16 -17.94
CA THR A 2 -20.31 -15.05 -17.58
C THR A 2 -20.10 -13.67 -16.98
N LEU A 3 -20.08 -13.59 -15.65
CA LEU A 3 -19.72 -12.38 -14.92
C LEU A 3 -18.19 -12.31 -14.89
N ILE A 4 -17.61 -11.48 -15.76
CA ILE A 4 -16.19 -11.10 -15.69
C ILE A 4 -16.17 -9.74 -15.00
N HIS A 5 -15.77 -9.72 -13.72
CA HIS A 5 -15.59 -8.49 -12.97
C HIS A 5 -14.08 -8.23 -12.87
N GLN A 6 -13.57 -7.32 -13.69
CA GLN A 6 -12.18 -6.86 -13.60
C GLN A 6 -12.15 -5.77 -12.53
N ARG A 7 -11.54 -6.05 -11.38
CA ARG A 7 -11.25 -5.02 -10.36
C ARG A 7 -9.85 -4.49 -10.62
N GLU A 8 -9.68 -3.17 -10.64
CA GLU A 8 -8.35 -2.59 -10.82
C GLU A 8 -7.57 -2.69 -9.50
N CYS A 9 -6.28 -3.03 -9.62
CA CYS A 9 -5.37 -3.15 -8.48
C CYS A 9 -4.22 -2.14 -8.57
N VAL A 10 -4.23 -1.11 -7.74
CA VAL A 10 -3.13 -0.15 -7.73
C VAL A 10 -1.99 -0.70 -6.89
N ARG A 11 -0.84 -1.00 -7.50
CA ARG A 11 0.37 -1.38 -6.75
C ARG A 11 1.10 -0.13 -6.25
N LEU A 12 1.23 -0.01 -4.93
CA LEU A 12 1.92 1.07 -4.24
C LEU A 12 3.24 0.52 -3.69
N GLN A 13 4.37 1.11 -4.06
CA GLN A 13 5.69 0.70 -3.60
C GLN A 13 6.30 1.80 -2.73
N PRO A 14 6.24 1.68 -1.39
CA PRO A 14 6.86 2.66 -0.52
C PRO A 14 8.40 2.66 -0.68
N PRO A 15 9.05 3.81 -0.39
CA PRO A 15 10.50 3.92 -0.50
C PRO A 15 11.23 3.03 0.52
N THR A 16 12.49 2.70 0.22
CA THR A 16 13.34 1.84 1.07
C THR A 16 13.43 2.30 2.52
N HIS A 17 13.51 3.61 2.73
CA HIS A 17 13.45 4.21 4.05
C HIS A 17 12.13 4.95 4.22
N PHE A 18 11.23 4.32 4.96
CA PHE A 18 9.90 4.84 5.20
C PHE A 18 9.89 5.69 6.47
N ASN A 19 10.57 6.83 6.37
CA ASN A 19 10.71 7.84 7.42
C ASN A 19 9.79 9.05 7.14
N SER A 20 10.00 10.17 7.83
CA SER A 20 9.24 11.40 7.59
C SER A 20 9.21 11.86 6.13
N ARG A 21 10.34 11.83 5.41
CA ARG A 21 10.39 12.24 3.99
C ARG A 21 9.71 11.21 3.10
N GLY A 22 10.04 9.93 3.28
CA GLY A 22 9.43 8.84 2.51
C GLY A 22 7.92 8.73 2.72
N GLY A 23 7.46 8.98 3.95
CA GLY A 23 6.05 9.03 4.35
C GLY A 23 5.26 10.13 3.64
N ILE A 24 5.82 11.34 3.57
CA ILE A 24 5.19 12.47 2.87
C ILE A 24 5.06 12.16 1.38
N THR A 25 6.14 11.69 0.73
CA THR A 25 6.11 11.35 -0.70
C THR A 25 5.07 10.27 -1.00
N PHE A 26 5.01 9.22 -0.18
CA PHE A 26 4.02 8.17 -0.31
C PHE A 26 2.58 8.71 -0.16
N GLN A 27 2.31 9.53 0.86
CA GLN A 27 0.99 10.14 1.04
C GLN A 27 0.58 11.00 -0.15
N GLN A 28 1.49 11.78 -0.73
CA GLN A 28 1.21 12.60 -1.91
C GLN A 28 0.86 11.75 -3.13
N GLN A 29 1.62 10.67 -3.38
CA GLN A 29 1.35 9.75 -4.47
C GLN A 29 0.00 9.06 -4.31
N VAL A 30 -0.31 8.60 -3.10
CA VAL A 30 -1.59 7.96 -2.79
C VAL A 30 -2.77 8.93 -2.93
N ALA A 31 -2.60 10.19 -2.53
CA ALA A 31 -3.63 11.21 -2.64
C ALA A 31 -3.91 11.65 -4.09
N ALA A 32 -2.97 11.42 -5.01
CA ALA A 32 -3.12 11.71 -6.43
C ALA A 32 -3.84 10.60 -7.22
N LEU A 33 -4.15 9.47 -6.56
CA LEU A 33 -4.88 8.38 -7.19
C LEU A 33 -6.37 8.72 -7.31
N GLU A 34 -6.97 8.34 -8.45
CA GLU A 34 -8.40 8.44 -8.71
C GLU A 34 -8.99 7.04 -8.92
N PRO A 35 -9.03 6.17 -7.88
CA PRO A 35 -9.56 4.82 -8.03
C PRO A 35 -11.09 4.80 -8.11
N GLU A 36 -11.63 3.72 -8.64
CA GLU A 36 -13.05 3.42 -8.57
C GLU A 36 -13.41 2.69 -7.28
N LYS A 37 -14.67 2.82 -6.87
CA LYS A 37 -15.18 2.12 -5.69
C LYS A 37 -15.11 0.61 -5.90
N GLY A 38 -14.35 -0.07 -5.03
CA GLY A 38 -14.16 -1.52 -5.08
C GLY A 38 -12.77 -1.94 -5.57
N ASP A 39 -11.94 -0.99 -6.00
CA ASP A 39 -10.54 -1.22 -6.33
C ASP A 39 -9.73 -1.67 -5.12
N THR A 40 -8.57 -2.27 -5.41
CA THR A 40 -7.66 -2.78 -4.38
C THR A 40 -6.31 -2.08 -4.46
N TRP A 41 -5.86 -1.48 -3.38
CA TRP A 41 -4.51 -0.95 -3.25
C TRP A 41 -3.60 -2.03 -2.67
N LEU A 42 -2.64 -2.50 -3.46
CA LEU A 42 -1.62 -3.44 -3.02
C LEU A 42 -0.37 -2.67 -2.59
N ILE A 43 -0.12 -2.60 -1.29
CA ILE A 43 1.10 -2.02 -0.74
C ILE A 43 2.19 -3.10 -0.72
N ASP A 44 3.16 -2.96 -1.61
CA ASP A 44 4.27 -3.90 -1.75
C ASP A 44 5.48 -3.44 -0.95
N MET A 45 5.74 -4.14 0.16
CA MET A 45 6.78 -3.80 1.13
C MET A 45 8.15 -4.40 0.78
N ALA A 46 8.30 -5.04 -0.39
CA ALA A 46 9.52 -5.74 -0.79
C ALA A 46 10.79 -4.87 -0.72
N GLN A 47 10.67 -3.57 -1.01
CA GLN A 47 11.80 -2.62 -1.02
C GLN A 47 11.99 -1.89 0.31
N VAL A 48 11.05 -1.95 1.27
CA VAL A 48 11.11 -1.23 2.56
C VAL A 48 12.02 -1.93 3.58
N GLU A 49 13.16 -1.32 3.91
CA GLU A 49 14.14 -1.85 4.86
C GLU A 49 14.00 -1.27 6.26
N PHE A 50 13.46 -0.07 6.35
CA PHE A 50 13.29 0.65 7.60
C PHE A 50 11.97 1.43 7.59
N ILE A 51 11.27 1.43 8.73
CA ILE A 51 10.06 2.22 8.94
C ILE A 51 10.11 2.82 10.35
N ASP A 52 9.79 4.10 10.47
CA ASP A 52 9.62 4.79 11.76
C ASP A 52 8.15 5.15 12.01
N SER A 53 7.90 5.95 13.05
CA SER A 53 6.55 6.41 13.40
C SER A 53 5.88 7.22 12.29
N ALA A 54 6.62 8.02 11.52
CA ALA A 54 6.06 8.81 10.43
C ALA A 54 5.70 7.92 9.22
N GLY A 55 6.52 6.91 8.91
CA GLY A 55 6.18 5.89 7.92
C GLY A 55 4.92 5.11 8.31
N ILE A 56 4.79 4.70 9.57
CA ILE A 56 3.57 4.03 10.07
C ILE A 56 2.34 4.93 9.92
N LEU A 57 2.43 6.20 10.32
CA LEU A 57 1.33 7.15 10.17
C LEU A 57 0.93 7.33 8.69
N SER A 58 1.90 7.26 7.77
CA SER A 58 1.62 7.36 6.34
C SER A 58 0.82 6.16 5.80
N LEU A 59 1.12 4.94 6.27
CA LEU A 59 0.32 3.74 5.95
C LEU A 59 -1.10 3.84 6.48
N VAL A 60 -1.25 4.25 7.75
CA VAL A 60 -2.59 4.43 8.36
C VAL A 60 -3.39 5.49 7.62
N SER A 61 -2.73 6.55 7.14
CA SER A 61 -3.37 7.59 6.33
C SER A 61 -3.87 7.05 4.99
N ALA A 62 -3.06 6.23 4.31
CA ALA A 62 -3.45 5.56 3.07
C ALA A 62 -4.63 4.61 3.29
N LEU A 63 -4.62 3.81 4.37
CA LEU A 63 -5.74 2.93 4.73
C LEU A 63 -7.04 3.72 4.91
N ASN A 64 -6.98 4.83 5.65
CA ASN A 64 -8.14 5.69 5.88
C ASN A 64 -8.65 6.31 4.58
N LEU A 65 -7.76 6.71 3.67
CA LEU A 65 -8.17 7.27 2.38
C LEU A 65 -8.86 6.22 1.51
N ALA A 66 -8.27 5.02 1.39
CA ALA A 66 -8.85 3.91 0.65
C ALA A 66 -10.27 3.58 1.16
N HIS A 67 -10.44 3.47 2.47
CA HIS A 67 -11.76 3.21 3.08
C HIS A 67 -12.79 4.29 2.74
N ARG A 68 -12.39 5.57 2.75
CA ARG A 68 -13.27 6.69 2.36
C ARG A 68 -13.67 6.62 0.90
N GLN A 69 -12.77 6.15 0.03
CA GLN A 69 -13.01 5.94 -1.39
C GLN A 69 -13.71 4.60 -1.69
N GLY A 70 -13.96 3.77 -0.67
CA GLY A 70 -14.57 2.44 -0.83
C GLY A 70 -13.66 1.41 -1.51
N CYS A 71 -12.35 1.64 -1.44
CA CYS A 71 -11.31 0.73 -1.89
C CYS A 71 -10.88 -0.22 -0.76
N ARG A 72 -10.27 -1.34 -1.14
CA ARG A 72 -9.61 -2.29 -0.24
C ARG A 72 -8.12 -2.00 -0.18
N VAL A 73 -7.47 -2.32 0.94
CA VAL A 73 -6.01 -2.23 1.05
C VAL A 73 -5.46 -3.57 1.50
N THR A 74 -4.47 -4.06 0.76
CA THR A 74 -3.75 -5.30 1.03
C THR A 74 -2.25 -5.01 1.08
N VAL A 75 -1.53 -5.64 1.99
CA VAL A 75 -0.08 -5.50 2.16
C VAL A 75 0.61 -6.81 1.83
N CYS A 76 1.69 -6.77 1.06
CA CYS A 76 2.47 -7.96 0.71
C CYS A 76 3.98 -7.76 0.91
N HIS A 77 4.72 -8.88 0.88
CA HIS A 77 6.19 -8.92 0.99
C HIS A 77 6.76 -8.23 2.24
N LEU A 78 6.09 -8.39 3.40
CA LEU A 78 6.63 -7.93 4.67
C LEU A 78 7.87 -8.74 5.06
N ARG A 79 9.02 -8.07 5.14
CA ARG A 79 10.24 -8.66 5.70
C ARG A 79 10.06 -8.92 7.21
N PRO A 80 10.76 -9.91 7.81
CA PRO A 80 10.56 -10.27 9.22
C PRO A 80 10.65 -9.09 10.20
N ALA A 81 11.61 -8.18 10.00
CA ALA A 81 11.76 -6.99 10.83
C ALA A 81 10.55 -6.04 10.71
N ILE A 82 10.02 -5.82 9.51
CA ILE A 82 8.86 -4.95 9.28
C ILE A 82 7.57 -5.64 9.77
N ARG A 83 7.46 -6.96 9.60
CA ARG A 83 6.34 -7.75 10.12
C ARG A 83 6.25 -7.64 11.65
N LEU A 84 7.38 -7.74 12.35
CA LEU A 84 7.42 -7.53 13.80
C LEU A 84 6.94 -6.12 14.19
N ILE A 85 7.30 -5.09 13.42
CA ILE A 85 6.79 -3.73 13.66
C ILE A 85 5.28 -3.68 13.47
N PHE A 86 4.74 -4.30 12.43
CA PHE A 86 3.28 -4.40 12.21
C PHE A 86 2.58 -5.08 13.39
N GLU A 87 3.12 -6.20 13.87
CA GLU A 87 2.59 -6.95 15.02
C GLU A 87 2.62 -6.11 16.32
N ILE A 88 3.75 -5.46 16.62
CA ILE A 88 3.90 -4.61 17.82
C ILE A 88 2.94 -3.41 17.77
N THR A 89 2.74 -2.85 16.59
CA THR A 89 1.88 -1.69 16.37
C THR A 89 0.43 -2.06 16.08
N GLN A 90 0.10 -3.36 16.08
CA GLN A 90 -1.22 -3.92 15.77
C GLN A 90 -1.75 -3.56 14.37
N LEU A 91 -0.86 -3.16 13.45
CA LEU A 91 -1.23 -2.91 12.05
C LEU A 91 -1.59 -4.21 11.32
N ASP A 92 -1.09 -5.35 11.78
CA ASP A 92 -1.49 -6.67 11.29
C ASP A 92 -3.00 -6.95 11.39
N ARG A 93 -3.69 -6.27 12.31
CA ARG A 93 -5.15 -6.37 12.46
C ARG A 93 -5.92 -5.35 11.62
N ALA A 94 -5.24 -4.26 11.24
CA ALA A 94 -5.84 -3.17 10.47
C ALA A 94 -5.74 -3.41 8.96
N PHE A 95 -4.70 -4.11 8.51
CA PHE A 95 -4.45 -4.41 7.11
C PHE A 95 -4.75 -5.87 6.79
N ASP A 96 -5.23 -6.11 5.57
CA ASP A 96 -5.21 -7.46 4.99
C ASP A 96 -3.77 -7.76 4.56
N ILE A 97 -3.12 -8.76 5.17
CA ILE A 97 -1.73 -9.11 4.88
C ILE A 97 -1.69 -10.44 4.15
N VAL A 98 -1.01 -10.46 2.99
CA VAL A 98 -0.80 -11.67 2.19
C VAL A 98 0.67 -12.07 2.20
N ASP A 99 0.92 -13.32 2.59
CA ASP A 99 2.24 -13.94 2.60
C ASP A 99 2.46 -14.71 1.27
N GLY A 100 3.48 -14.34 0.49
CA GLY A 100 3.96 -15.15 -0.65
C GLY A 100 4.08 -14.43 -2.00
N SER A 101 5.05 -14.88 -2.81
CA SER A 101 5.48 -14.34 -4.11
C SER A 101 4.47 -14.45 -5.26
N ASN A 102 3.24 -14.89 -4.97
CA ASN A 102 2.18 -15.08 -5.95
C ASN A 102 0.96 -14.22 -5.60
N VAL A 103 1.20 -12.93 -5.41
CA VAL A 103 0.15 -11.93 -5.54
C VAL A 103 0.08 -11.58 -7.02
N ASP A 104 -0.59 -12.43 -7.80
CA ASP A 104 -0.94 -12.13 -9.19
C ASP A 104 -2.07 -11.08 -9.17
N LEU A 105 -1.67 -9.83 -8.93
CA LEU A 105 -2.52 -8.67 -9.08
C LEU A 105 -1.94 -7.87 -10.25
N SER A 106 -2.28 -8.33 -11.45
CA SER A 106 -1.95 -7.69 -12.71
C SER A 106 -2.70 -6.37 -12.85
N VAL A 107 -2.29 -5.33 -12.13
CA VAL A 107 -2.56 -3.95 -12.52
C VAL A 107 -1.33 -3.09 -12.16
N SER A 108 -0.70 -2.61 -13.22
CA SER A 108 0.42 -1.68 -13.20
C SER A 108 -0.17 -0.29 -13.33
N ILE A 109 0.00 0.54 -12.31
CA ILE A 109 -0.14 1.98 -12.47
C ILE A 109 1.11 2.59 -11.84
N ALA A 110 2.11 2.82 -12.67
CA ALA A 110 3.24 3.65 -12.29
C ALA A 110 2.75 5.10 -12.22
N PRO A 111 2.93 5.83 -11.09
CA PRO A 111 2.81 7.28 -11.15
C PRO A 111 3.92 7.79 -12.07
N GLU A 112 3.56 8.52 -13.13
CA GLU A 112 4.54 9.24 -13.94
C GLU A 112 5.44 10.07 -13.00
N PRO A 113 6.76 10.06 -13.19
CA PRO A 113 7.65 10.88 -12.39
C PRO A 113 7.24 12.34 -12.60
N VAL A 114 6.76 13.00 -11.54
CA VAL A 114 6.57 14.45 -11.55
C VAL A 114 7.92 15.09 -11.86
N ALA A 115 8.06 15.55 -13.10
CA ALA A 115 9.27 16.14 -13.63
C ALA A 115 9.44 17.56 -13.08
N ALA A 116 10.63 17.80 -12.54
CA ALA A 116 11.32 19.08 -12.30
C ALA A 116 10.72 20.07 -11.28
#